data_AF-A0A2Z2MX82-F1
#
_entry.id   AF-A0A2Z2MX82-F1
#
_cell.length_a   1.000
_cell.length_b   1.000
_cell.length_c   1.000
_cell.angle_alpha   90.00
_cell.angle_beta   90.00
_cell.angle_gamma   90.00
#
_symmetry.space_group_name_H-M   'P 1'
#
loop_
_entity.id
_entity.type
_entity.pdbx_description
1 polymer ?
#
loop_
_entity_poly.entity_id
_entity_poly.type
_entity_poly.pdbx_seq_one_letter_code
_entity_poly.pdbx_strand_id
1 'polypeptide(L)'
;MVETKKCPLCGGTMVPSKVERYGYSTYFWVPPWKSKVTGILNKAVYGRVWLCLDCGALIPYVSKTKLSILREEFEVLRTEGKV
;
A
#
# COMPACT_ATOMS: atom_id res chain seq x y z
N MET A 1 -20.13 8.36 -6.99
CA MET A 1 -19.49 9.07 -5.87
C MET A 1 -18.01 8.70 -5.86
N VAL A 2 -17.11 9.68 -5.74
CA VAL A 2 -15.65 9.42 -5.70
C VAL A 2 -15.29 8.90 -4.31
N GLU A 3 -14.52 7.81 -4.22
CA GLU A 3 -14.03 7.27 -2.94
C GLU A 3 -13.15 8.30 -2.24
N THR A 4 -13.30 8.46 -0.91
CA THR A 4 -12.49 9.39 -0.11
C THR A 4 -11.86 8.71 1.10
N LYS A 5 -10.75 9.27 1.59
CA LYS A 5 -10.08 8.89 2.85
C LYS A 5 -9.60 10.13 3.60
N LYS A 6 -9.32 9.99 4.89
CA LYS A 6 -8.68 11.04 5.69
C LYS A 6 -7.17 11.01 5.50
N CYS A 7 -6.57 12.18 5.32
CA CYS A 7 -5.13 12.34 5.23
C CYS A 7 -4.48 12.04 6.59
N PRO A 8 -3.53 11.10 6.67
CA PRO A 8 -2.86 10.77 7.93
C PRO A 8 -1.92 11.88 8.40
N LEU A 9 -1.57 12.83 7.54
CA LEU A 9 -0.63 13.91 7.87
C LEU A 9 -1.33 15.18 8.38
N CYS A 10 -2.55 15.48 7.90
CA CYS A 10 -3.26 16.72 8.25
C CYS A 10 -4.75 16.56 8.57
N GLY A 11 -5.35 15.36 8.45
CA GLY A 11 -6.78 15.13 8.64
C GLY A 11 -7.69 15.58 7.49
N GLY A 12 -7.12 16.13 6.41
CA GLY A 12 -7.81 16.57 5.19
C GLY A 12 -8.44 15.42 4.39
N THR A 13 -9.04 15.75 3.25
CA THR A 13 -9.68 14.81 2.34
C THR A 13 -8.70 14.33 1.28
N MET A 14 -8.63 13.01 1.10
CA MET A 14 -7.85 12.37 0.05
C MET A 14 -8.74 11.72 -0.99
N VAL A 15 -8.29 11.76 -2.24
CA VAL A 15 -8.91 11.09 -3.38
C VAL A 15 -7.90 10.19 -4.09
N PRO A 16 -8.30 9.02 -4.62
CA PRO A 16 -7.40 8.11 -5.29
C PRO A 16 -7.07 8.59 -6.71
N SER A 17 -5.84 8.33 -7.15
CA SER A 17 -5.48 8.38 -8.57
C SER A 17 -6.37 7.43 -9.38
N LYS A 18 -6.71 7.77 -10.63
CA LYS A 18 -7.47 6.88 -11.52
C LYS A 18 -6.71 5.58 -11.84
N VAL A 19 -5.38 5.63 -11.86
CA VAL A 19 -4.49 4.52 -12.23
C VAL A 19 -3.44 4.29 -11.14
N GLU A 20 -2.95 3.05 -11.02
CA GLU A 20 -1.91 2.70 -10.05
C GLU A 20 -0.50 3.16 -10.50
N ARG A 21 -0.32 3.44 -11.79
CA ARG A 21 0.95 3.88 -12.38
C ARG A 21 0.71 4.78 -13.59
N TYR A 22 1.63 5.71 -13.81
CA TYR A 22 1.72 6.51 -15.03
C TYR A 22 3.20 6.73 -15.38
N GLY A 23 3.60 6.40 -16.61
CA GLY A 23 5.02 6.35 -16.99
C GLY A 23 5.82 5.43 -16.05
N TYR A 24 6.96 5.94 -15.55
CA TYR A 24 7.85 5.23 -14.64
C TYR A 24 7.50 5.38 -13.15
N SER A 25 6.46 6.15 -12.80
CA SER A 25 6.06 6.35 -11.41
C SER A 25 5.29 5.13 -10.90
N THR A 26 5.98 4.26 -10.18
CA THR A 26 5.39 3.10 -9.48
C THR A 26 5.74 3.17 -8.00
N TYR A 27 4.74 3.08 -7.13
CA TYR A 27 4.93 3.02 -5.69
C TYR A 27 4.83 1.58 -5.26
N PHE A 28 5.95 1.04 -4.77
CA PHE A 28 6.04 -0.37 -4.45
C PHE A 28 6.80 -0.60 -3.15
N TRP A 29 6.58 -1.77 -2.58
CA TRP A 29 7.30 -2.28 -1.44
C TRP A 29 7.58 -3.77 -1.65
N VAL A 30 8.78 -4.22 -1.31
CA VAL A 30 9.16 -5.64 -1.41
C VAL A 30 9.22 -6.19 0.01
N PRO A 31 8.44 -7.24 0.34
CA PRO A 31 8.51 -7.85 1.66
C PRO A 31 9.89 -8.46 1.89
N PRO A 32 10.47 -8.32 3.09
CA PRO A 32 11.73 -8.98 3.44
C PRO A 32 11.56 -10.48 3.73
N TRP A 33 10.37 -11.04 3.52
CA TRP A 33 10.06 -12.47 3.63
C TRP A 33 9.34 -12.99 2.37
N LYS A 34 9.25 -14.32 2.24
CA LYS A 34 8.45 -14.96 1.19
C LYS A 34 6.96 -14.77 1.50
N SER A 35 6.34 -13.82 0.82
CA SER A 35 4.93 -13.50 1.00
C SER A 35 4.04 -14.20 -0.03
N LYS A 36 2.82 -14.56 0.35
CA LYS A 36 1.74 -15.06 -0.52
C LYS A 36 1.24 -14.01 -1.50
N VAL A 37 1.42 -12.70 -1.20
CA VAL A 37 1.01 -11.62 -2.12
C VAL A 37 2.05 -11.31 -3.20
N THR A 38 3.23 -11.92 -3.09
CA THR A 38 4.31 -11.84 -4.08
C THR A 38 4.59 -13.23 -4.66
N GLY A 39 5.11 -13.29 -5.88
CA GLY A 39 5.40 -14.57 -6.55
C GLY A 39 6.57 -14.44 -7.52
N ILE A 40 6.80 -15.49 -8.30
CA ILE A 40 7.92 -15.58 -9.25
C ILE A 40 7.87 -14.43 -10.28
N LEU A 41 6.67 -14.06 -10.73
CA LEU A 41 6.45 -13.01 -11.73
C LEU A 41 6.21 -11.61 -11.12
N ASN A 42 5.75 -11.53 -9.86
CA ASN A 42 5.43 -10.27 -9.19
C ASN A 42 6.17 -10.20 -7.85
N LYS A 43 7.37 -9.61 -7.86
CA LYS A 43 8.24 -9.52 -6.68
C LYS A 43 7.86 -8.40 -5.70
N ALA A 44 6.96 -7.50 -6.09
CA ALA A 44 6.65 -6.30 -5.31
C ALA A 44 5.15 -6.13 -5.07
N VAL A 45 4.83 -5.49 -3.95
CA VAL A 45 3.50 -5.06 -3.56
C VAL A 45 3.33 -3.61 -4.00
N TYR A 46 2.40 -3.36 -4.92
CA TYR A 46 2.12 -2.03 -5.43
C TYR A 46 1.04 -1.32 -4.62
N GLY A 47 1.21 -0.02 -4.42
CA GLY A 47 0.23 0.87 -3.80
C GLY A 47 -0.40 1.81 -4.82
N ARG A 48 -1.70 2.05 -4.67
CA ARG A 48 -2.41 3.09 -5.43
C ARG A 48 -2.20 4.43 -4.72
N VAL A 49 -1.83 5.47 -5.46
CA VAL A 49 -1.58 6.81 -4.90
C VAL A 49 -2.88 7.53 -4.57
N TRP A 50 -2.87 8.23 -3.44
CA TRP A 50 -3.92 9.13 -3.00
C TRP A 50 -3.35 10.53 -2.86
N LEU A 51 -4.08 11.53 -3.38
CA LEU A 51 -3.75 12.95 -3.23
C LEU A 51 -4.62 13.55 -2.13
N CYS A 52 -4.01 14.20 -1.14
CA CYS A 52 -4.72 15.09 -0.23
C CYS A 52 -4.97 16.44 -0.89
N LEU A 53 -6.22 16.86 -0.96
CA LEU A 53 -6.62 18.12 -1.57
C LEU A 53 -6.33 19.33 -0.68
N ASP A 54 -6.13 19.12 0.62
CA ASP A 54 -5.92 20.18 1.60
C ASP A 54 -4.43 20.52 1.80
N CYS A 55 -3.53 19.53 1.80
CA CYS A 55 -2.10 19.74 2.05
C CYS A 55 -1.17 19.27 0.90
N GLY A 56 -1.70 18.72 -0.18
CA GLY A 56 -0.92 18.30 -1.36
C GLY A 56 -0.14 17.00 -1.19
N ALA A 57 -0.23 16.31 -0.05
CA ALA A 57 0.47 15.04 0.16
C ALA A 57 0.02 13.95 -0.84
N LEU A 58 0.99 13.27 -1.46
CA LEU A 58 0.80 12.07 -2.28
C LEU A 58 1.22 10.84 -1.49
N ILE A 59 0.28 9.95 -1.17
CA ILE A 59 0.52 8.79 -0.30
C ILE A 59 0.03 7.52 -1.00
N PRO A 60 0.91 6.53 -1.25
CA PRO A 60 0.49 5.24 -1.80
C PRO A 60 -0.13 4.35 -0.73
N TYR A 61 -1.27 3.72 -1.06
CA TYR A 61 -1.95 2.74 -0.21
C TYR A 61 -2.03 1.38 -0.89
N VAL A 62 -1.62 0.35 -0.18
CA VAL A 62 -1.83 -1.05 -0.56
C VAL A 62 -3.31 -1.42 -0.31
N SER A 63 -3.87 -2.30 -1.16
CA SER A 63 -5.25 -2.75 -0.98
C SER A 63 -5.47 -3.43 0.38
N LYS A 64 -6.67 -3.26 0.96
CA LYS A 64 -7.02 -3.84 2.27
C LYS A 64 -6.77 -5.35 2.32
N THR A 65 -7.10 -6.07 1.24
CA THR A 65 -6.87 -7.51 1.11
C THR A 65 -5.39 -7.88 1.23
N LYS A 66 -4.52 -7.21 0.45
CA LYS A 66 -3.07 -7.46 0.50
C LYS A 66 -2.49 -7.09 1.86
N LEU A 67 -2.95 -5.96 2.43
CA LEU A 67 -2.51 -5.52 3.75
C LEU A 67 -2.90 -6.51 4.87
N SER A 68 -4.08 -7.13 4.80
CA SER A 68 -4.49 -8.16 5.77
C SER A 68 -3.56 -9.38 5.71
N ILE A 69 -3.31 -9.89 4.50
CA ILE A 69 -2.43 -11.06 4.30
C ILE A 69 -1.01 -10.76 4.82
N LEU A 70 -0.46 -9.59 4.48
CA LEU A 70 0.87 -9.18 4.92
C LEU A 70 0.97 -9.05 6.44
N ARG A 71 -0.09 -8.54 7.09
CA ARG A 71 -0.16 -8.44 8.55
C ARG A 71 -0.17 -9.83 9.19
N GLU A 72 -1.00 -10.74 8.71
CA GLU A 72 -1.07 -12.11 9.22
C GLU A 72 0.27 -12.83 9.07
N GLU A 73 0.93 -12.70 7.91
CA GLU A 73 2.27 -13.27 7.69
C GLU A 73 3.32 -12.71 8.66
N PHE A 74 3.31 -11.40 8.88
CA PHE A 74 4.23 -10.76 9.82
C PHE A 74 4.03 -11.28 11.26
N GLU A 75 2.78 -11.39 11.72
CA GLU A 75 2.50 -11.88 13.08
C GLU A 75 2.90 -13.35 13.27
N VAL A 76 2.75 -14.19 12.23
CA VAL A 76 3.26 -15.57 12.25
C VAL A 76 4.78 -15.59 12.39
N LEU A 77 5.49 -14.84 11.55
CA LEU A 77 6.96 -14.77 11.60
C LEU A 77 7.46 -14.25 12.95
N ARG A 78 6.78 -13.25 13.52
CA ARG A 78 7.08 -12.69 14.84
C ARG A 78 6.91 -13.73 15.95
N THR A 79 5.82 -14.50 15.90
CA THR A 79 5.55 -15.56 16.88
C THR A 79 6.58 -16.69 16.78
N GLU A 80 7.11 -16.94 15.57
CA GLU A 80 8.18 -17.91 15.33
C GLU A 80 9.59 -17.36 15.64
N GLY A 81 9.73 -16.11 16.07
CA GLY A 81 11.02 -15.47 16.36
C GLY A 81 11.89 -15.23 15.13
N LYS A 82 11.29 -15.19 13.94
CA LYS A 82 11.98 -14.95 12.66
C LYS A 82 12.07 -13.46 12.29
N VAL A 83 11.32 -12.62 13.01
CA VAL A 83 11.36 -11.14 12.97
C VAL A 83 11.11 -10.57 14.36
#